data_AF-A0A2S8FRS8-F1
#
_entry.id   AF-A0A2S8FRS8-F1
#
_cell.length_a   1.000
_cell.length_b   1.000
_cell.length_c   1.000
_cell.angle_alpha   90.00
_cell.angle_beta   90.00
_cell.angle_gamma   90.00
#
_symmetry.space_group_name_H-M   'P 1'
#
loop_
_entity.id
_entity.type
_entity.pdbx_description
1 polymer ?
#
loop_
_entity_poly.entity_id
_entity_poly.type
_entity_poly.pdbx_seq_one_letter_code
_entity_poly.pdbx_strand_id
1 'polypeptide(L)'
;MEVIRSGELLSESKPFTHEPLSMIRVSCPCCGVGIKAEERYIGHSVRCPKCLSPVNVQKPRPEGLAKLVEPNYEPQAQDDDRPKATDCPKCSNHLPAGEYLCKQCGYHIKLEAFFEDLTSEALAKGTEPKTKWERWLETQLHELSTPRDFMIMSALCGLFLCLVAVVAARIVVGPMIGTILGLIVSAGIALVWYVLMQRLGVMSDPKREERLAKERNGKLEKVIRDPGKGRVVGERRSKPAPVAATKGKSSSSEPQKLTLPEYEVDDIDLFSDASLKRSKPASTRPAKSPPRETASKSSSPSTAKPPITNPAAPAKKPAPKEDDWLNDLL
;
A
#
# COMPACT_ATOMS: atom_id res chain seq x y z
N MET A 1 -16.45 -83.23 16.06
CA MET A 1 -15.32 -82.69 16.82
C MET A 1 -15.16 -81.24 16.45
N GLU A 2 -15.30 -80.38 17.44
CA GLU A 2 -15.20 -78.93 17.39
C GLU A 2 -13.86 -78.45 16.83
N VAL A 3 -13.89 -77.40 16.01
CA VAL A 3 -12.80 -76.41 16.01
C VAL A 3 -13.42 -75.02 15.94
N ILE A 4 -13.27 -74.33 17.07
CA ILE A 4 -13.55 -72.93 17.36
C ILE A 4 -12.68 -72.05 16.46
N ARG A 5 -13.27 -71.02 15.82
CA ARG A 5 -12.51 -69.87 15.30
C ARG A 5 -13.24 -68.58 15.61
N SER A 6 -12.87 -68.01 16.75
CA SER A 6 -13.19 -66.66 17.19
C SER A 6 -12.60 -65.66 16.20
N GLY A 7 -13.46 -64.94 15.48
CA GLY A 7 -13.09 -63.75 14.73
C GLY A 7 -13.33 -62.52 15.59
N GLU A 8 -12.27 -62.01 16.22
CA GLU A 8 -12.25 -60.70 16.88
C GLU A 8 -12.54 -59.61 15.84
N LEU A 9 -13.71 -58.99 15.97
CA LEU A 9 -14.07 -57.76 15.29
C LEU A 9 -13.22 -56.61 15.84
N LEU A 10 -12.08 -56.38 15.19
CA LEU A 10 -11.29 -55.16 15.33
C LEU A 10 -12.22 -53.96 15.09
N SER A 11 -12.52 -53.29 16.19
CA SER A 11 -13.30 -52.07 16.23
C SER A 11 -12.50 -50.96 15.58
N GLU A 12 -12.92 -50.57 14.38
CA GLU A 12 -12.37 -49.48 13.59
C GLU A 12 -12.53 -48.15 14.36
N SER A 13 -11.48 -47.74 15.07
CA SER A 13 -11.41 -46.45 15.73
C SER A 13 -11.28 -45.36 14.67
N LYS A 14 -12.42 -44.73 14.33
CA LYS A 14 -12.45 -43.54 13.48
C LYS A 14 -11.46 -42.50 14.03
N PRO A 15 -10.55 -41.97 13.20
CA PRO A 15 -9.63 -40.93 13.62
C PRO A 15 -10.40 -39.70 14.10
N PHE A 16 -10.05 -39.21 15.29
CA PHE A 16 -10.50 -37.94 15.84
C PHE A 16 -10.06 -36.81 14.89
N THR A 17 -10.91 -36.50 13.91
CA THR A 17 -10.80 -35.25 13.17
C THR A 17 -11.30 -34.16 14.12
N HIS A 18 -10.37 -33.40 14.68
CA HIS A 18 -10.68 -32.16 15.36
C HIS A 18 -11.23 -31.19 14.30
N GLU A 19 -12.54 -31.18 14.09
CA GLU A 19 -13.17 -30.07 13.38
C GLU A 19 -12.79 -28.79 14.12
N PRO A 20 -12.34 -27.74 13.39
CA PRO A 20 -11.96 -26.47 13.99
C PRO A 20 -13.19 -25.87 14.68
N LEU A 21 -13.25 -26.05 16.01
CA LEU A 21 -14.34 -25.56 16.82
C LEU A 21 -14.34 -24.03 16.76
N SER A 22 -15.46 -23.48 16.29
CA SER A 22 -15.62 -22.04 16.21
C SER A 22 -15.49 -21.42 17.62
N MET A 23 -14.59 -20.46 17.78
CA MET A 23 -14.40 -19.75 19.04
C MET A 23 -15.40 -18.59 19.13
N ILE A 24 -16.24 -18.58 20.17
CA ILE A 24 -17.21 -17.51 20.43
C ILE A 24 -16.62 -16.56 21.48
N ARG A 25 -16.83 -15.25 21.29
CA ARG A 25 -16.45 -14.22 22.28
C ARG A 25 -17.67 -13.78 23.07
N VAL A 26 -17.62 -13.89 24.40
CA VAL A 26 -18.68 -13.45 25.31
C VAL A 26 -18.11 -12.45 26.32
N SER A 27 -18.81 -11.34 26.55
CA SER A 27 -18.40 -10.34 27.56
C SER A 27 -18.95 -10.70 28.94
N CYS A 28 -18.10 -10.67 29.98
CA CYS A 28 -18.54 -10.85 31.35
C CYS A 28 -19.44 -9.68 31.81
N PRO A 29 -20.65 -9.92 32.36
CA PRO A 29 -21.57 -8.87 32.78
C PRO A 29 -21.09 -8.08 34.01
N CYS A 30 -20.17 -8.64 34.80
CA CYS A 30 -19.66 -7.99 36.01
C CYS A 30 -18.49 -7.04 35.73
N CYS A 31 -17.50 -7.47 34.92
CA CYS A 31 -16.27 -6.70 34.69
C CYS A 31 -16.02 -6.28 33.22
N GLY A 32 -16.89 -6.68 32.29
CA GLY A 32 -16.79 -6.33 30.87
C GLY A 32 -15.71 -7.07 30.07
N VAL A 33 -14.92 -7.95 30.70
CA VAL A 33 -13.84 -8.68 30.03
C VAL A 33 -14.39 -9.67 29.01
N GLY A 34 -13.85 -9.64 27.78
CA GLY A 34 -14.14 -10.62 26.75
C GLY A 34 -13.51 -11.97 27.06
N ILE A 35 -14.32 -13.02 27.09
CA ILE A 35 -13.95 -14.42 27.31
C ILE A 35 -14.07 -15.13 25.95
N LYS A 36 -13.00 -15.81 25.52
CA LYS A 36 -13.07 -16.73 24.37
C LYS A 36 -13.54 -18.09 24.92
N ALA A 37 -14.69 -18.56 24.45
CA ALA A 37 -15.25 -19.85 24.82
C ALA A 37 -15.49 -20.69 23.57
N GLU A 38 -15.23 -21.99 23.66
CA GLU A 38 -15.59 -22.92 22.59
C GLU A 38 -17.11 -23.07 22.48
N GLU A 39 -17.59 -23.36 21.28
CA GLU A 39 -19.02 -23.56 20.99
C GLU A 39 -19.67 -24.65 21.85
N ARG A 40 -18.88 -25.64 22.34
CA ARG A 40 -19.33 -26.70 23.26
C ARG A 40 -19.85 -26.16 24.59
N TYR A 41 -19.41 -24.97 24.99
CA TYR A 41 -19.85 -24.32 26.23
C TYR A 41 -21.16 -23.54 26.06
N ILE A 42 -21.80 -23.52 24.89
CA ILE A 42 -23.14 -22.95 24.74
C ILE A 42 -24.10 -23.61 25.73
N GLY A 43 -24.83 -22.79 26.49
CA GLY A 43 -25.75 -23.23 27.54
C GLY A 43 -25.07 -23.62 28.86
N HIS A 44 -23.74 -23.64 28.92
CA HIS A 44 -22.99 -23.89 30.15
C HIS A 44 -22.51 -22.57 30.79
N SER A 45 -22.31 -22.60 32.10
CA SER A 45 -21.75 -21.47 32.83
C SER A 45 -20.23 -21.59 32.95
N VAL A 46 -19.51 -20.60 32.43
CA VAL A 46 -18.04 -20.49 32.53
C VAL A 46 -17.68 -19.39 33.53
N ARG A 47 -16.61 -19.56 34.30
CA ARG A 47 -16.18 -18.55 35.28
C ARG A 47 -15.32 -17.49 34.60
N CYS A 48 -15.60 -16.21 34.87
CA CYS A 48 -14.75 -15.14 34.39
C CYS A 48 -13.36 -15.20 35.04
N PRO A 49 -12.26 -15.11 34.28
CA PRO A 49 -10.91 -15.18 34.83
C PRO A 49 -10.54 -14.00 35.73
N LYS A 50 -11.24 -12.85 35.64
CA LYS A 50 -10.94 -11.67 36.47
C LYS A 50 -11.76 -11.60 37.76
N CYS A 51 -13.07 -11.80 37.69
CA CYS A 51 -13.97 -11.61 38.85
C CYS A 51 -14.60 -12.91 39.36
N LEU A 52 -14.32 -14.05 38.74
CA LEU A 52 -14.86 -15.37 39.08
C LEU A 52 -16.39 -15.50 39.02
N SER A 53 -17.11 -14.47 38.58
CA SER A 53 -18.56 -14.53 38.40
C SER A 53 -18.92 -15.53 37.29
N PRO A 54 -19.96 -16.37 37.48
CA PRO A 54 -20.43 -17.28 36.43
C PRO A 54 -21.04 -16.49 35.28
N VAL A 55 -20.63 -16.80 34.05
CA VAL A 55 -21.11 -16.19 32.79
C VAL A 55 -21.78 -17.28 31.97
N ASN A 56 -23.04 -17.09 31.59
CA ASN A 56 -23.76 -18.03 30.75
C ASN A 56 -23.44 -17.74 29.27
N VAL A 57 -22.86 -18.72 28.56
CA VAL A 57 -22.54 -18.61 27.14
C VAL A 57 -23.82 -18.84 26.36
N GLN A 58 -24.47 -17.75 25.92
CA GLN A 58 -25.62 -17.86 25.04
C GLN A 58 -25.15 -18.09 23.61
N LYS A 59 -25.82 -18.98 22.89
CA LYS A 59 -25.64 -19.09 21.43
C LYS A 59 -25.96 -17.72 20.87
N PRO A 60 -25.04 -17.03 20.16
CA PRO A 60 -25.42 -15.83 19.43
C PRO A 60 -26.60 -16.24 18.56
N ARG A 61 -27.77 -15.63 18.81
CA ARG A 61 -28.91 -15.84 17.92
C ARG A 61 -28.34 -15.51 16.55
N PRO A 62 -28.48 -16.39 15.53
CA PRO A 62 -28.21 -15.97 14.17
C PRO A 62 -29.27 -14.89 13.92
N GLU A 63 -28.93 -13.65 14.28
CA GLU A 63 -29.62 -12.45 13.88
C GLU A 63 -29.54 -12.54 12.37
N GLY A 64 -30.63 -13.07 11.79
CA GLY A 64 -30.66 -13.53 10.42
C GLY A 64 -30.04 -12.43 9.60
N LEU A 65 -28.94 -12.77 8.91
CA LEU A 65 -28.09 -11.84 8.17
C LEU A 65 -28.96 -10.68 7.76
N ALA A 66 -28.80 -9.54 8.44
CA ALA A 66 -29.58 -8.35 8.14
C ALA A 66 -29.58 -8.29 6.63
N LYS A 67 -30.78 -8.41 6.02
CA LYS A 67 -30.96 -8.41 4.56
C LYS A 67 -29.92 -7.43 4.07
N LEU A 68 -28.98 -7.86 3.22
CA LEU A 68 -27.96 -7.00 2.67
C LEU A 68 -28.72 -5.87 2.00
N VAL A 69 -29.02 -4.82 2.78
CA VAL A 69 -29.50 -3.55 2.32
C VAL A 69 -28.23 -3.05 1.71
N GLU A 70 -28.07 -3.37 0.43
CA GLU A 70 -27.12 -2.75 -0.45
C GLU A 70 -27.17 -1.27 -0.09
N PRO A 71 -26.16 -0.78 0.64
CA PRO A 71 -26.30 0.51 1.25
C PRO A 71 -26.31 1.46 0.06
N ASN A 72 -27.50 1.96 -0.26
CA ASN A 72 -27.68 3.05 -1.20
C ASN A 72 -27.13 4.30 -0.53
N TYR A 73 -25.81 4.32 -0.33
CA TYR A 73 -25.04 5.55 -0.24
C TYR A 73 -25.06 6.12 -1.66
N GLU A 74 -26.20 6.69 -2.04
CA GLU A 74 -26.16 7.86 -2.90
C GLU A 74 -25.48 8.91 -2.02
N PRO A 75 -24.21 9.28 -2.29
CA PRO A 75 -23.56 10.32 -1.53
C PRO A 75 -24.39 11.58 -1.71
N GLN A 76 -25.19 11.94 -0.72
CA GLN A 76 -25.76 13.28 -0.65
C GLN A 76 -24.56 14.20 -0.55
N ALA A 77 -24.23 14.83 -1.68
CA ALA A 77 -23.29 15.93 -1.71
C ALA A 77 -23.85 17.00 -0.77
N GLN A 78 -23.31 17.06 0.45
CA GLN A 78 -23.54 18.17 1.34
C GLN A 78 -22.96 19.40 0.62
N ASP A 79 -23.83 20.17 -0.03
CA ASP A 79 -23.45 21.36 -0.80
C ASP A 79 -22.75 22.44 0.05
N ASP A 80 -22.79 22.30 1.38
CA ASP A 80 -22.09 23.17 2.33
C ASP A 80 -20.57 22.92 2.45
N ASP A 81 -20.05 21.79 1.97
CA ASP A 81 -18.61 21.48 1.95
C ASP A 81 -17.93 21.82 0.62
N ARG A 82 -18.60 22.58 -0.27
CA ARG A 82 -17.93 23.10 -1.46
C ARG A 82 -16.81 24.04 -1.03
N PRO A 83 -15.54 23.72 -1.29
CA PRO A 83 -14.42 24.51 -0.84
C PRO A 83 -14.55 25.91 -1.45
N LYS A 84 -14.74 26.92 -0.60
CA LYS A 84 -14.82 28.31 -1.04
C LYS A 84 -13.45 28.73 -1.56
N ALA A 85 -13.44 29.54 -2.62
CA ALA A 85 -12.21 30.17 -3.06
C ALA A 85 -11.59 30.94 -1.88
N THR A 86 -10.29 30.75 -1.68
CA THR A 86 -9.56 31.27 -0.52
C THR A 86 -8.31 31.96 -1.03
N ASP A 87 -7.97 33.11 -0.47
CA ASP A 87 -6.76 33.84 -0.86
C ASP A 87 -5.51 33.27 -0.17
N CYS A 88 -4.39 33.26 -0.88
CA CYS A 88 -3.13 32.79 -0.32
C CYS A 88 -2.67 33.74 0.81
N PRO A 89 -2.39 33.25 2.03
CA PRO A 89 -1.97 34.12 3.13
C PRO A 89 -0.56 34.71 2.96
N LYS A 90 0.22 34.22 1.99
CA LYS A 90 1.59 34.67 1.74
C LYS A 90 1.71 35.72 0.64
N CYS A 91 1.01 35.53 -0.47
CA CYS A 91 1.10 36.42 -1.64
C CYS A 91 -0.23 37.06 -2.03
N SER A 92 -1.31 36.76 -1.29
CA SER A 92 -2.68 37.26 -1.55
C SER A 92 -3.25 36.89 -2.91
N ASN A 93 -2.63 35.95 -3.63
CA ASN A 93 -3.17 35.45 -4.89
C ASN A 93 -4.38 34.55 -4.63
N HIS A 94 -5.43 34.73 -5.42
CA HIS A 94 -6.71 34.05 -5.25
C HIS A 94 -6.63 32.59 -5.74
N LEU A 95 -6.88 31.62 -4.86
CA LEU A 95 -6.90 30.20 -5.26
C LEU A 95 -8.31 29.76 -5.66
N PRO A 96 -8.45 28.99 -6.76
CA PRO A 96 -9.72 28.42 -7.15
C PRO A 96 -10.20 27.39 -6.11
N ALA A 97 -11.52 27.23 -6.01
CA ALA A 97 -12.17 26.26 -5.16
C ALA A 97 -11.54 24.85 -5.31
N GLY A 98 -10.98 24.31 -4.22
CA GLY A 98 -10.40 22.97 -4.18
C GLY A 98 -8.88 22.89 -4.41
N GLU A 99 -8.21 23.97 -4.82
CA GLU A 99 -6.74 24.02 -4.84
C GLU A 99 -6.20 24.50 -3.50
N TYR A 100 -5.33 23.70 -2.87
CA TYR A 100 -4.69 24.05 -1.60
C TYR A 100 -3.27 24.62 -1.78
N LEU A 101 -2.70 24.55 -2.99
CA LEU A 101 -1.33 24.96 -3.28
C LEU A 101 -1.32 26.22 -4.13
N CYS A 102 -0.70 27.30 -3.63
CA CYS A 102 -0.59 28.53 -4.40
C CYS A 102 0.43 28.39 -5.52
N LYS A 103 0.01 28.52 -6.78
CA LYS A 103 0.90 28.40 -7.95
C LYS A 103 1.94 29.53 -8.07
N GLN A 104 1.69 30.68 -7.45
CA GLN A 104 2.63 31.81 -7.50
C GLN A 104 3.76 31.69 -6.49
N CYS A 105 3.47 31.27 -5.25
CA CYS A 105 4.48 31.20 -4.19
C CYS A 105 4.78 29.78 -3.69
N GLY A 106 4.01 28.74 -4.04
CA GLY A 106 4.25 27.38 -3.55
C GLY A 106 3.80 27.11 -2.10
N TYR A 107 3.02 28.01 -1.50
CA TYR A 107 2.48 27.83 -0.14
C TYR A 107 1.25 26.90 -0.15
N HIS A 108 1.23 25.88 0.73
CA HIS A 108 0.11 24.96 0.87
C HIS A 108 -0.78 25.33 2.07
N ILE A 109 -2.01 25.77 1.82
CA ILE A 109 -2.89 26.36 2.85
C ILE A 109 -3.23 25.35 3.96
N LYS A 110 -3.50 24.08 3.61
CA LYS A 110 -3.91 23.06 4.60
C LYS A 110 -2.77 22.57 5.50
N LEU A 111 -1.52 22.69 5.04
CA LEU A 111 -0.33 22.20 5.75
C LEU A 111 0.44 23.35 6.41
N GLU A 112 0.05 24.60 6.10
CA GLU A 112 0.73 25.83 6.52
C GLU A 112 2.25 25.80 6.25
N ALA A 113 2.66 25.08 5.21
CA ALA A 113 4.05 24.82 4.85
C ALA A 113 4.35 25.29 3.43
N PHE A 114 5.61 25.66 3.21
CA PHE A 114 6.14 26.07 1.92
C PHE A 114 6.80 24.88 1.26
N PHE A 115 6.45 24.60 0.00
CA PHE A 115 7.11 23.58 -0.79
C PHE A 115 7.93 24.27 -1.88
N GLU A 116 9.17 24.61 -1.55
CA GLU A 116 10.13 25.20 -2.51
C GLU A 116 10.43 24.22 -3.66
N ASP A 117 10.36 22.91 -3.38
CA ASP A 117 10.64 21.84 -4.34
C ASP A 117 9.51 21.54 -5.35
N LEU A 118 8.33 22.14 -5.18
CA LEU A 118 7.19 21.97 -6.11
C LEU A 118 6.99 23.15 -7.05
N THR A 119 7.89 24.12 -7.04
CA THR A 119 7.89 25.16 -8.07
C THR A 119 7.90 24.48 -9.44
N SER A 120 7.05 24.95 -10.36
CA SER A 120 6.96 24.40 -11.72
C SER A 120 8.32 24.39 -12.42
N GLU A 121 9.23 25.28 -12.04
CA GLU A 121 10.63 25.28 -12.45
C GLU A 121 11.43 24.10 -11.89
N ALA A 122 11.26 23.70 -10.63
CA ALA A 122 11.93 22.52 -10.06
C ALA A 122 11.35 21.21 -10.64
N LEU A 123 10.03 21.14 -10.85
CA LEU A 123 9.40 20.01 -11.55
C LEU A 123 9.84 19.94 -13.02
N ALA A 124 9.96 21.09 -13.71
CA ALA A 124 10.41 21.13 -15.10
C ALA A 124 11.92 20.86 -15.23
N LYS A 125 12.77 21.34 -14.31
CA LYS A 125 14.21 21.07 -14.32
C LYS A 125 14.56 19.62 -13.97
N GLY A 126 13.72 18.93 -13.21
CA GLY A 126 13.96 17.56 -12.78
C GLY A 126 13.61 16.48 -13.80
N THR A 127 12.85 16.79 -14.86
CA THR A 127 12.19 15.77 -15.68
C THR A 127 12.36 15.91 -17.19
N GLU A 128 13.18 16.83 -17.69
CA GLU A 128 13.56 16.74 -19.11
C GLU A 128 14.66 15.69 -19.29
N PRO A 129 14.36 14.52 -19.89
CA PRO A 129 15.36 13.49 -20.13
C PRO A 129 16.43 14.09 -21.03
N LYS A 130 17.66 14.15 -20.53
CA LYS A 130 18.79 14.78 -21.23
C LYS A 130 19.18 14.00 -22.48
N THR A 131 18.73 12.76 -22.60
CA THR A 131 19.01 11.90 -23.76
C THR A 131 17.74 11.28 -24.33
N LYS A 132 17.69 11.11 -25.66
CA LYS A 132 16.62 10.35 -26.35
C LYS A 132 16.49 8.92 -25.79
N TRP A 133 17.59 8.36 -25.28
CA TRP A 133 17.61 7.03 -24.69
C TRP A 133 16.89 6.98 -23.34
N GLU A 134 17.11 7.95 -22.45
CA GLU A 134 16.36 8.06 -21.18
C GLU A 134 14.85 8.20 -21.45
N ARG A 135 14.46 9.04 -22.42
CA ARG A 135 13.05 9.21 -22.79
C ARG A 135 12.44 7.92 -23.34
N TRP A 136 13.17 7.21 -24.19
CA TRP A 136 12.73 5.92 -24.72
C TRP A 136 12.61 4.88 -23.58
N LEU A 137 13.56 4.87 -22.66
CA LEU A 137 13.61 3.92 -21.56
C LEU A 137 12.50 4.19 -20.54
N GLU A 138 12.22 5.44 -20.18
CA GLU A 138 11.06 5.79 -19.34
C GLU A 138 9.74 5.34 -19.98
N THR A 139 9.58 5.57 -21.29
CA THR A 139 8.35 5.17 -22.00
C THR A 139 8.19 3.65 -22.02
N GLN A 140 9.26 2.90 -22.30
CA GLN A 140 9.25 1.44 -22.32
C GLN A 140 9.13 0.82 -20.92
N LEU A 141 9.75 1.43 -19.90
CA LEU A 141 9.65 0.96 -18.52
C LEU A 141 8.23 1.11 -18.00
N HIS A 142 7.57 2.24 -18.28
CA HIS A 142 6.20 2.47 -17.83
C HIS A 142 5.17 1.54 -18.50
N GLU A 143 5.39 1.16 -19.76
CA GLU A 143 4.46 0.31 -20.51
C GLU A 143 4.65 -1.19 -20.19
N LEU A 144 5.87 -1.63 -19.86
CA LEU A 144 6.15 -3.04 -19.52
C LEU A 144 6.19 -3.36 -18.02
N SER A 145 6.26 -2.38 -17.12
CA SER A 145 6.47 -2.67 -15.70
C SER A 145 5.15 -2.88 -14.94
N THR A 146 4.48 -4.02 -15.14
CA THR A 146 3.97 -4.63 -13.91
C THR A 146 5.20 -5.07 -13.10
N PRO A 147 5.25 -4.85 -11.77
CA PRO A 147 6.40 -5.22 -10.96
C PRO A 147 6.80 -6.70 -11.12
N ARG A 148 5.81 -7.56 -11.43
CA ARG A 148 6.02 -8.97 -11.73
C ARG A 148 6.79 -9.21 -13.03
N ASP A 149 6.42 -8.53 -14.12
CA ASP A 149 7.07 -8.73 -15.42
C ASP A 149 8.53 -8.28 -15.39
N PHE A 150 8.83 -7.19 -14.67
CA PHE A 150 10.21 -6.76 -14.45
C PHE A 150 11.01 -7.82 -13.68
N MET A 151 10.44 -8.40 -12.62
CA MET A 151 11.10 -9.47 -11.88
C MET A 151 11.35 -10.70 -12.76
N ILE A 152 10.37 -11.10 -13.57
CA ILE A 152 10.50 -12.23 -14.50
C ILE A 152 11.60 -11.98 -15.52
N MET A 153 11.60 -10.84 -16.21
CA MET A 153 12.60 -10.50 -17.21
C MET A 153 14.01 -10.39 -16.61
N SER A 154 14.11 -9.84 -15.40
CA SER A 154 15.38 -9.78 -14.68
C SER A 154 15.92 -11.16 -14.30
N ALA A 155 15.05 -12.08 -13.88
CA ALA A 155 15.41 -13.45 -13.54
C ALA A 155 15.84 -14.24 -14.78
N LEU A 156 15.13 -14.07 -15.90
CA LEU A 156 15.49 -14.67 -17.19
C LEU A 156 16.85 -14.16 -17.68
N CYS A 157 17.11 -12.85 -17.56
CA CYS A 157 18.40 -12.27 -17.93
C CYS A 157 19.54 -12.82 -17.05
N GLY A 158 19.35 -12.88 -15.73
CA GLY A 158 20.31 -13.48 -14.81
C GLY A 158 20.59 -14.96 -15.13
N LEU A 159 19.56 -15.76 -15.38
CA LEU A 159 19.69 -17.17 -15.76
C LEU A 159 20.46 -17.33 -17.08
N PHE A 160 20.17 -16.49 -18.07
CA PHE A 160 20.86 -16.49 -19.35
C PHE A 160 22.36 -16.19 -19.17
N LEU A 161 22.72 -15.15 -18.40
CA LEU A 161 24.12 -14.82 -18.12
C LEU A 161 24.86 -15.96 -17.39
N CYS A 162 24.18 -16.64 -16.46
CA CYS A 162 24.71 -17.82 -15.77
C CYS A 162 24.98 -18.98 -16.75
N LEU A 163 24.08 -19.25 -17.70
CA LEU A 163 24.28 -20.28 -18.72
C LEU A 163 25.46 -19.95 -19.64
N VAL A 164 25.57 -18.71 -20.10
CA VAL A 164 26.68 -18.25 -20.93
C VAL A 164 28.01 -18.42 -20.20
N ALA A 165 28.08 -18.06 -18.91
CA ALA A 165 29.28 -18.24 -18.10
C ALA A 165 29.69 -19.72 -17.98
N VAL A 166 28.74 -20.63 -17.76
CA VAL A 166 29.01 -22.07 -17.69
C VAL A 166 29.51 -22.61 -19.03
N VAL A 167 28.87 -22.23 -20.15
CA VAL A 167 29.28 -22.68 -21.49
C VAL A 167 30.67 -22.17 -21.83
N ALA A 168 30.95 -20.89 -21.58
CA ALA A 168 32.28 -20.30 -21.80
C ALA A 168 33.36 -21.00 -20.96
N ALA A 169 33.08 -21.27 -19.68
CA ALA A 169 34.01 -21.99 -18.81
C ALA A 169 34.26 -23.43 -19.28
N ARG A 170 33.24 -24.12 -19.81
CA ARG A 170 33.41 -25.46 -20.40
C ARG A 170 34.27 -25.46 -21.66
N ILE A 171 34.15 -24.43 -22.50
CA ILE A 171 34.96 -24.28 -23.72
C ILE A 171 36.44 -24.04 -23.37
N VAL A 172 36.71 -23.20 -22.37
CA VAL A 172 38.08 -22.76 -22.04
C VAL A 172 38.85 -23.77 -21.17
N VAL A 173 38.22 -24.34 -20.14
CA VAL A 173 38.91 -25.13 -19.11
C VAL A 173 38.62 -26.64 -19.23
N GLY A 174 37.76 -27.03 -20.18
CA GLY A 174 37.32 -28.41 -20.36
C GLY A 174 36.07 -28.77 -19.54
N PRO A 175 35.46 -29.93 -19.83
CA PRO A 175 34.06 -30.17 -19.46
C PRO A 175 33.81 -30.45 -17.97
N MET A 176 34.79 -30.93 -17.20
CA MET A 176 34.63 -31.25 -15.77
C MET A 176 35.07 -30.11 -14.86
N ILE A 177 36.19 -29.46 -15.16
CA ILE A 177 36.69 -28.33 -14.36
C ILE A 177 35.92 -27.05 -14.72
N GLY A 178 35.59 -26.87 -16.01
CA GLY A 178 34.82 -25.73 -16.49
C GLY A 178 33.41 -25.66 -15.93
N THR A 179 32.75 -26.79 -15.64
CA THR A 179 31.43 -26.76 -14.97
C THR A 179 31.52 -26.27 -13.55
N ILE A 180 32.50 -26.75 -12.78
CA ILE A 180 32.67 -26.35 -11.38
C ILE A 180 32.99 -24.85 -11.31
N LEU A 181 33.97 -24.38 -12.10
CA LEU A 181 34.31 -22.96 -12.16
C LEU A 181 33.15 -22.10 -12.69
N GLY A 182 32.45 -22.57 -13.72
CA GLY A 182 31.28 -21.90 -14.27
C GLY A 182 30.15 -21.72 -13.25
N LEU A 183 29.90 -22.72 -12.40
CA LEU A 183 28.91 -22.65 -11.32
C LEU A 183 29.31 -21.68 -10.21
N ILE A 184 30.60 -21.60 -9.87
CA ILE A 184 31.10 -20.63 -8.88
C ILE A 184 30.93 -19.20 -9.41
N VAL A 185 31.31 -18.96 -10.67
CA VAL A 185 31.15 -17.64 -11.30
C VAL A 185 29.67 -17.28 -11.44
N SER A 186 28.81 -18.22 -11.83
CA SER A 186 27.37 -17.97 -11.97
C SER A 186 26.71 -17.64 -10.63
N ALA A 187 27.08 -18.32 -9.55
CA ALA A 187 26.64 -17.97 -8.19
C ALA A 187 27.08 -16.55 -7.79
N GLY A 188 28.30 -16.15 -8.16
CA GLY A 188 28.79 -14.78 -7.96
C GLY A 188 27.98 -13.74 -8.74
N ILE A 189 27.69 -14.00 -10.01
CA ILE A 189 26.85 -13.13 -10.86
C ILE A 189 25.45 -13.01 -10.27
N ALA A 190 24.84 -14.12 -9.83
CA ALA A 190 23.52 -14.11 -9.21
C ALA A 190 23.50 -13.29 -7.91
N LEU A 191 24.53 -13.40 -7.07
CA LEU A 191 24.67 -12.58 -5.85
C LEU A 191 24.82 -11.09 -6.16
N VAL A 192 25.69 -10.74 -7.12
CA VAL A 192 25.88 -9.34 -7.53
C VAL A 192 24.59 -8.77 -8.12
N TRP A 193 23.89 -9.54 -8.95
CA TRP A 193 22.59 -9.16 -9.52
C TRP A 193 21.54 -8.95 -8.44
N TYR A 194 21.47 -9.85 -7.46
CA TYR A 194 20.57 -9.74 -6.32
C TYR A 194 20.83 -8.47 -5.50
N VAL A 195 22.10 -8.18 -5.18
CA VAL A 195 22.49 -6.96 -4.46
C VAL A 195 22.17 -5.71 -5.28
N LEU A 196 22.37 -5.74 -6.60
CA LEU A 196 22.01 -4.64 -7.50
C LEU A 196 20.49 -4.39 -7.48
N MET A 197 19.68 -5.44 -7.55
CA MET A 197 18.21 -5.36 -7.48
C MET A 197 17.71 -4.83 -6.14
N GLN A 198 18.37 -5.19 -5.03
CA GLN A 198 18.09 -4.59 -3.73
C GLN A 198 18.43 -3.09 -3.71
N ARG A 199 19.57 -2.70 -4.31
CA ARG A 199 20.03 -1.32 -4.31
C ARG A 199 19.18 -0.39 -5.18
N LEU A 200 18.64 -0.93 -6.27
CA LEU A 200 17.69 -0.23 -7.16
C LEU A 200 16.27 -0.17 -6.57
N GLY A 201 16.02 -0.77 -5.41
CA GLY A 201 14.71 -0.76 -4.76
C GLY A 201 13.65 -1.59 -5.47
N VAL A 202 14.05 -2.40 -6.45
CA VAL A 202 13.17 -3.29 -7.22
C VAL A 202 12.71 -4.45 -6.33
N MET A 203 13.62 -5.02 -5.56
CA MET A 203 13.26 -6.00 -4.54
C MET A 203 13.02 -5.30 -3.21
N SER A 204 11.92 -5.66 -2.56
CA SER A 204 11.65 -5.32 -1.17
C SER A 204 12.80 -5.87 -0.32
N ASP A 205 13.64 -5.01 0.23
CA ASP A 205 14.57 -5.43 1.27
C ASP A 205 13.73 -5.95 2.45
N PRO A 206 13.80 -7.24 2.80
CA PRO A 206 13.00 -7.80 3.90
C PRO A 206 13.29 -7.07 5.22
N LYS A 207 14.50 -6.51 5.37
CA LYS A 207 14.86 -5.70 6.54
C LYS A 207 14.30 -4.28 6.50
N ARG A 208 13.83 -3.79 5.35
CA ARG A 208 13.19 -2.47 5.24
C ARG A 208 11.79 -2.51 5.82
N GLU A 209 11.04 -3.58 5.58
CA GLU A 209 9.72 -3.75 6.21
C GLU A 209 9.85 -3.91 7.73
N GLU A 210 10.81 -4.69 8.21
CA GLU A 210 11.06 -4.83 9.64
C GLU A 210 11.48 -3.49 10.29
N ARG A 211 12.30 -2.69 9.60
CA ARG A 211 12.67 -1.34 10.06
C ARG A 211 11.47 -0.39 10.07
N LEU A 212 10.63 -0.41 9.04
CA LEU A 212 9.40 0.38 8.99
C LEU A 212 8.40 -0.05 10.07
N ALA A 213 8.29 -1.35 10.36
CA ALA A 213 7.47 -1.87 11.44
C ALA A 213 7.98 -1.41 12.81
N LYS A 214 9.29 -1.47 13.05
CA LYS A 214 9.92 -0.93 14.27
C LYS A 214 9.71 0.58 14.42
N GLU A 215 9.78 1.35 13.34
CA GLU A 215 9.49 2.79 13.38
C GLU A 215 8.02 3.10 13.66
N ARG A 216 7.08 2.35 13.07
CA ARG A 216 5.64 2.50 13.37
C ARG A 216 5.34 2.16 14.83
N ASN A 217 5.88 1.06 15.33
CA ASN A 217 5.70 0.64 16.73
C ASN A 217 6.35 1.64 17.70
N GLY A 218 7.54 2.14 17.39
CA GLY A 218 8.21 3.17 18.19
C GLY A 218 7.48 4.52 18.20
N LYS A 219 6.81 4.90 17.11
CA LYS A 219 5.92 6.08 17.07
C LYS A 219 4.67 5.85 17.92
N LEU A 220 4.08 4.66 17.86
CA LEU A 220 2.89 4.33 18.67
C LEU A 220 3.21 4.39 20.17
N GLU A 221 4.37 3.88 20.58
CA GLU A 221 4.79 3.89 21.98
C GLU A 221 5.07 5.32 22.49
N LYS A 222 5.56 6.22 21.64
CA LYS A 222 5.69 7.65 21.95
C LYS A 222 4.34 8.35 22.09
N VAL A 223 3.35 7.99 21.28
CA VAL A 223 1.99 8.56 21.37
C VAL A 223 1.26 8.07 22.63
N ILE A 224 1.50 6.81 23.06
CA ILE A 224 0.87 6.25 24.28
C ILE A 224 1.52 6.76 25.57
N ARG A 225 2.76 7.27 25.54
CA ARG A 225 3.41 7.86 26.72
C ARG A 225 3.01 9.32 27.01
N ASP A 226 2.38 10.03 26.08
CA ASP A 226 1.89 11.42 26.28
C ASP A 226 0.35 11.56 26.09
N PRO A 227 -0.52 10.79 26.77
CA PRO A 227 -1.96 11.00 26.70
C PRO A 227 -2.43 12.24 27.50
N GLY A 228 -1.51 13.04 28.07
CA GLY A 228 -1.84 14.07 29.06
C GLY A 228 -1.29 15.47 28.83
N LYS A 229 -0.36 15.71 27.89
CA LYS A 229 0.10 17.07 27.57
C LYS A 229 -0.74 17.66 26.44
N GLY A 230 -2.04 17.80 26.72
CA GLY A 230 -2.82 18.87 26.13
C GLY A 230 -2.03 20.16 26.34
N ARG A 231 -1.52 20.71 25.24
CA ARG A 231 -0.91 22.03 25.18
C ARG A 231 -2.02 23.03 25.45
N VAL A 232 -2.36 23.22 26.72
CA VAL A 232 -3.10 24.38 27.17
C VAL A 232 -2.20 25.56 26.84
N VAL A 233 -2.57 26.28 25.78
CA VAL A 233 -2.02 27.59 25.47
C VAL A 233 -2.28 28.43 26.72
N GLY A 234 -1.21 28.61 27.51
CA GLY A 234 -1.25 29.34 28.76
C GLY A 234 -1.59 30.80 28.48
N GLU A 235 -2.82 31.15 28.80
CA GLU A 235 -3.23 32.53 29.02
C GLU A 235 -2.38 33.10 30.15
N ARG A 236 -1.65 34.17 29.84
CA ARG A 236 -0.82 34.92 30.79
C ARG A 236 -1.68 35.35 31.97
N ARG A 237 -1.51 34.72 33.13
CA ARG A 237 -1.91 35.32 34.40
C ARG A 237 -0.71 35.44 35.33
N SER A 238 -0.48 36.70 35.69
CA SER A 238 0.52 37.30 36.56
C SER A 238 0.80 36.57 37.89
N LYS A 239 2.09 36.55 38.23
CA LYS A 239 2.75 36.58 39.57
C LYS A 239 1.87 37.06 40.74
N PRO A 240 2.06 36.57 41.99
CA PRO A 240 3.27 36.86 42.80
C PRO A 240 3.81 35.68 43.65
N ALA A 241 5.14 35.49 43.72
CA ALA A 241 6.07 35.82 44.83
C ALA A 241 6.32 34.66 45.83
N PRO A 242 7.52 34.56 46.44
CA PRO A 242 8.07 33.30 46.95
C PRO A 242 7.93 33.14 48.47
N VAL A 243 7.62 31.92 48.94
CA VAL A 243 7.75 31.56 50.35
C VAL A 243 8.46 30.20 50.50
N ALA A 244 9.57 30.28 51.23
CA ALA A 244 10.38 29.26 51.91
C ALA A 244 10.08 27.76 51.68
N ALA A 245 11.09 27.06 51.17
CA ALA A 245 11.17 25.61 51.13
C ALA A 245 11.68 25.05 52.47
N THR A 246 10.84 24.25 53.13
CA THR A 246 11.20 23.38 54.25
C THR A 246 11.78 22.07 53.71
N LYS A 247 12.90 21.66 54.30
CA LYS A 247 13.71 20.49 53.98
C LYS A 247 12.98 19.20 54.43
N GLY A 248 12.54 18.36 53.50
CA GLY A 248 11.94 17.06 53.77
C GLY A 248 12.58 15.96 52.93
N LYS A 249 13.34 15.08 53.58
CA LYS A 249 13.83 13.80 53.04
C LYS A 249 12.63 12.89 52.76
N SER A 250 12.51 12.36 51.54
CA SER A 250 11.67 11.18 51.29
C SER A 250 12.38 10.21 50.35
N SER A 251 12.77 9.10 50.96
CA SER A 251 12.97 7.74 50.43
C SER A 251 12.76 7.49 48.94
N SER A 252 13.87 7.04 48.35
CA SER A 252 13.97 6.16 47.18
C SER A 252 12.94 5.02 47.21
N SER A 253 12.08 4.95 46.20
CA SER A 253 11.38 3.73 45.82
C SER A 253 11.84 3.28 44.43
N GLU A 254 12.29 2.04 44.40
CA GLU A 254 12.82 1.28 43.29
C GLU A 254 11.74 1.01 42.23
N PRO A 255 12.00 1.22 40.92
CA PRO A 255 11.01 0.97 39.89
C PRO A 255 10.88 -0.54 39.65
N GLN A 256 9.74 -1.11 40.06
CA GLN A 256 9.38 -2.47 39.72
C GLN A 256 9.24 -2.63 38.20
N LYS A 257 10.07 -3.52 37.67
CA LYS A 257 10.11 -3.96 36.29
C LYS A 257 8.83 -4.74 35.97
N LEU A 258 7.85 -4.09 35.32
CA LEU A 258 6.67 -4.77 34.78
C LEU A 258 7.10 -5.69 33.63
N THR A 259 7.07 -7.00 33.89
CA THR A 259 7.20 -8.05 32.88
C THR A 259 5.89 -8.10 32.09
N LEU A 260 5.90 -7.54 30.88
CA LEU A 260 4.81 -7.69 29.91
C LEU A 260 4.83 -9.15 29.38
N PRO A 261 3.70 -9.87 29.38
CA PRO A 261 3.63 -11.20 28.79
C PRO A 261 3.82 -11.11 27.27
N GLU A 262 4.77 -11.90 26.79
CA GLU A 262 5.11 -12.10 25.39
C GLU A 262 3.88 -12.69 24.67
N TYR A 263 3.27 -11.90 23.78
CA TYR A 263 2.14 -12.34 22.96
C TYR A 263 2.71 -12.93 21.67
N GLU A 264 2.78 -14.26 21.62
CA GLU A 264 3.08 -15.00 20.40
C GLU A 264 1.89 -14.80 19.43
N VAL A 265 2.11 -13.95 18.43
CA VAL A 265 1.14 -13.73 17.35
C VAL A 265 1.36 -14.87 16.37
N ASP A 266 0.57 -15.93 16.50
CA ASP A 266 0.49 -16.97 15.47
C ASP A 266 0.13 -16.33 14.12
N ASP A 267 0.96 -16.64 13.13
CA ASP A 267 0.86 -16.22 11.75
C ASP A 267 -0.55 -16.47 11.20
N ILE A 268 -1.33 -15.39 11.12
CA ILE A 268 -2.59 -15.38 10.39
C ILE A 268 -2.23 -15.42 8.90
N ASP A 269 -2.24 -16.61 8.33
CA ASP A 269 -2.19 -16.87 6.88
C ASP A 269 -3.43 -16.27 6.21
N LEU A 270 -3.40 -14.96 5.98
CA LEU A 270 -4.48 -14.20 5.35
C LEU A 270 -4.46 -14.26 3.81
N PHE A 271 -3.67 -15.17 3.22
CA PHE A 271 -3.58 -15.36 1.76
C PHE A 271 -3.58 -16.84 1.37
N SER A 272 -4.64 -17.56 1.74
CA SER A 272 -5.01 -18.80 1.04
C SER A 272 -6.00 -18.47 -0.08
N ASP A 273 -5.50 -17.88 -1.16
CA ASP A 273 -6.26 -17.68 -2.40
C ASP A 273 -6.52 -19.05 -3.07
N ALA A 274 -7.60 -19.71 -2.65
CA ALA A 274 -8.19 -20.80 -3.41
C ALA A 274 -8.78 -20.23 -4.70
N SER A 275 -8.13 -20.52 -5.83
CA SER A 275 -8.58 -20.11 -7.16
C SER A 275 -9.99 -20.68 -7.45
N LEU A 276 -11.01 -19.84 -7.33
CA LEU A 276 -12.33 -20.15 -7.86
C LEU A 276 -12.26 -20.07 -9.40
N LYS A 277 -12.34 -21.25 -10.03
CA LYS A 277 -12.53 -21.44 -11.48
C LYS A 277 -13.73 -20.60 -11.95
N ARG A 278 -13.44 -19.47 -12.61
CA ARG A 278 -14.44 -18.67 -13.31
C ARG A 278 -14.81 -19.38 -14.61
N SER A 279 -16.07 -19.80 -14.71
CA SER A 279 -16.68 -20.36 -15.91
C SER A 279 -16.82 -19.29 -17.01
N LYS A 280 -16.58 -19.75 -18.23
CA LYS A 280 -16.54 -19.03 -19.51
C LYS A 280 -17.97 -18.63 -19.92
N PRO A 281 -18.31 -17.34 -20.16
CA PRO A 281 -19.54 -17.00 -20.85
C PRO A 281 -19.33 -17.03 -22.36
N ALA A 282 -20.36 -17.55 -23.04
CA ALA A 282 -20.43 -17.84 -24.46
C ALA A 282 -20.36 -16.57 -25.33
N SER A 283 -19.57 -16.70 -26.40
CA SER A 283 -19.43 -15.77 -27.51
C SER A 283 -20.76 -15.53 -28.22
N THR A 284 -21.32 -14.34 -28.10
CA THR A 284 -22.42 -13.85 -28.96
C THR A 284 -21.88 -12.87 -30.00
N ARG A 285 -22.27 -13.14 -31.24
CA ARG A 285 -21.88 -12.57 -32.54
C ARG A 285 -22.23 -11.07 -32.66
N PRO A 286 -21.38 -10.20 -33.26
CA PRO A 286 -21.76 -8.82 -33.52
C PRO A 286 -22.63 -8.69 -34.78
N ALA A 287 -23.75 -7.99 -34.62
CA ALA A 287 -24.69 -7.65 -35.68
C ALA A 287 -24.31 -6.32 -36.38
N LYS A 288 -24.56 -6.32 -37.69
CA LYS A 288 -24.49 -5.24 -38.68
C LYS A 288 -24.86 -3.84 -38.19
N SER A 289 -24.01 -2.87 -38.54
CA SER A 289 -24.29 -1.44 -38.59
C SER A 289 -25.14 -1.05 -39.83
N PRO A 290 -26.09 -0.11 -39.72
CA PRO A 290 -26.79 0.48 -40.87
C PRO A 290 -26.07 1.72 -41.43
N PRO A 291 -26.38 2.14 -42.69
CA PRO A 291 -25.63 3.14 -43.43
C PRO A 291 -26.05 4.57 -43.04
N ARG A 292 -25.07 5.48 -43.01
CA ARG A 292 -25.28 6.91 -42.79
C ARG A 292 -25.51 7.59 -44.13
N GLU A 293 -26.71 8.13 -44.29
CA GLU A 293 -27.18 8.86 -45.46
C GLU A 293 -26.43 10.18 -45.69
N THR A 294 -26.33 10.51 -46.97
CA THR A 294 -25.84 11.74 -47.57
C THR A 294 -27.02 12.69 -47.84
N ALA A 295 -26.96 13.92 -47.35
CA ALA A 295 -27.71 15.08 -47.85
C ALA A 295 -27.03 16.35 -47.29
N SER A 296 -26.39 17.21 -48.10
CA SER A 296 -26.97 18.23 -48.99
C SER A 296 -27.34 19.54 -48.29
N LYS A 297 -26.56 20.58 -48.63
CA LYS A 297 -26.94 21.97 -48.99
C LYS A 297 -27.50 22.95 -47.94
N SER A 298 -26.73 24.06 -47.84
CA SER A 298 -27.13 25.48 -47.88
C SER A 298 -28.04 26.05 -46.78
N SER A 299 -27.53 27.01 -46.01
CA SER A 299 -27.79 28.46 -46.19
C SER A 299 -27.24 29.29 -45.01
N SER A 300 -26.61 30.41 -45.34
CA SER A 300 -26.21 31.50 -44.43
C SER A 300 -27.44 32.33 -44.01
N PRO A 301 -27.37 33.18 -42.96
CA PRO A 301 -26.85 34.53 -43.17
C PRO A 301 -26.03 35.15 -42.02
N SER A 302 -25.21 36.11 -42.47
CA SER A 302 -24.52 37.21 -41.79
C SER A 302 -24.97 37.64 -40.40
N THR A 303 -24.00 37.78 -39.50
CA THR A 303 -24.00 38.86 -38.49
C THR A 303 -22.60 39.46 -38.37
N ALA A 304 -22.58 40.79 -38.35
CA ALA A 304 -21.44 41.67 -38.55
C ALA A 304 -20.38 41.64 -37.43
N LYS A 305 -19.15 41.93 -37.84
CA LYS A 305 -17.94 42.11 -37.01
C LYS A 305 -17.49 43.58 -37.10
N PRO A 306 -17.17 44.28 -36.00
CA PRO A 306 -16.37 45.51 -36.03
C PRO A 306 -14.90 45.25 -35.64
N PRO A 307 -13.99 46.23 -35.85
CA PRO A 307 -12.73 46.02 -36.53
C PRO A 307 -11.50 45.75 -35.64
N ILE A 308 -10.46 45.34 -36.37
CA ILE A 308 -9.10 44.97 -36.01
C ILE A 308 -8.30 46.17 -35.50
N THR A 309 -7.53 45.97 -34.43
CA THR A 309 -6.23 46.61 -34.22
C THR A 309 -5.22 45.56 -33.74
N ASN A 310 -4.30 45.19 -34.63
CA ASN A 310 -3.12 44.35 -34.35
C ASN A 310 -2.06 45.17 -33.60
N PRO A 311 -1.31 44.54 -32.70
CA PRO A 311 0.11 44.84 -32.55
C PRO A 311 0.99 43.62 -32.89
N ALA A 312 1.98 43.93 -33.72
CA ALA A 312 3.21 43.22 -34.05
C ALA A 312 3.50 41.87 -33.34
N ALA A 313 3.58 40.81 -34.15
CA ALA A 313 4.20 39.55 -33.79
C ALA A 313 5.75 39.67 -33.75
N PRO A 314 6.43 39.14 -32.73
CA PRO A 314 7.88 38.96 -32.76
C PRO A 314 8.28 37.77 -33.65
N ALA A 315 9.39 37.94 -34.36
CA ALA A 315 9.94 37.05 -35.37
C ALA A 315 10.06 35.58 -34.91
N LYS A 316 9.53 34.67 -35.73
CA LYS A 316 9.81 33.23 -35.65
C LYS A 316 11.31 33.00 -35.86
N LYS A 317 11.97 32.43 -34.85
CA LYS A 317 13.28 31.79 -35.01
C LYS A 317 13.15 30.60 -35.98
N PRO A 318 14.12 30.38 -36.89
CA PRO A 318 14.12 29.22 -37.76
C PRO A 318 14.23 27.94 -36.92
N ALA A 319 13.39 26.95 -37.25
CA ALA A 319 13.46 25.62 -36.66
C ALA A 319 14.84 24.98 -36.95
N PRO A 320 15.40 24.20 -36.01
CA PRO A 320 16.63 23.45 -36.27
C PRO A 320 16.38 22.45 -37.39
N LYS A 321 17.27 22.45 -38.38
CA LYS A 321 17.32 21.42 -39.43
C LYS A 321 17.43 20.06 -38.75
N GLU A 322 16.52 19.17 -39.10
CA GLU A 322 16.63 17.76 -38.75
C GLU A 322 17.82 17.21 -39.54
N ASP A 323 18.92 16.94 -38.82
CA ASP A 323 20.11 16.30 -39.38
C ASP A 323 19.73 14.89 -39.84
N ASP A 324 19.83 14.73 -41.16
CA ASP A 324 19.46 13.54 -41.93
C ASP A 324 20.60 12.50 -41.88
N TRP A 325 20.93 12.06 -40.66
CA TRP A 325 22.02 11.11 -40.39
C TRP A 325 21.82 9.72 -41.01
N LEU A 326 20.62 9.44 -41.54
CA LEU A 326 20.30 8.16 -42.15
C LEU A 326 20.93 8.00 -43.55
N ASN A 327 21.33 9.09 -44.20
CA ASN A 327 21.99 9.06 -45.52
C ASN A 327 23.50 8.81 -45.47
N ASP A 328 24.13 8.79 -44.28
CA ASP A 328 25.57 8.51 -44.12
C ASP A 328 25.88 7.02 -43.85
N LEU A 329 24.85 6.15 -43.82
CA LEU A 329 24.98 4.71 -43.52
C LEU A 329 24.59 3.79 -44.69
N LEU A 330 24.27 4.35 -45.86
CA LEU A 330 23.99 3.63 -47.12
C LEU A 330 25.10 3.89 -48.13
#